data_AF-A0A934AIT9-F1
#
_entry.id   AF-A0A934AIT9-F1
#
_cell.length_a   1.000
_cell.length_b   1.000
_cell.length_c   1.000
_cell.angle_alpha   90.00
_cell.angle_beta   90.00
_cell.angle_gamma   90.00
#
_symmetry.space_group_name_H-M   'P 1'
#
loop_
_entity.id
_entity.type
_entity.pdbx_description
1 polymer ?
#
loop_
_entity_poly.entity_id
_entity_poly.type
_entity_poly.pdbx_seq_one_letter_code
_entity_poly.pdbx_strand_id
1 'polypeptide(L)'
;MRKIQLTVDGDCSFHWYAAGSQWILRRGTDGVRTARVLSSPFVIGRSPDCQLVLPNDPELLKTTSRWHCRLRESDGGWLLTDGRAADAAAGAKPSVSGTWRNGQRLAAAEGVGLGDLIKVGPWAFRVEECRQSGVDIDSVLTRIGSAQPRELSVNAAKVRGGLERFHELILKLNEAQGIEACLAALLEFSMSAIECAEVAAVLVDVPGREPKVRMAWARAGGLITDFHFSSGLVSGLPRDKAFLLAGSIADATRSQLAADISSGLLVPLSARGERLGILYMDNRSSGRAFTEADLHLATLLASLLSFQLVTERQVFLSEVEQNMSHYFGPDVVRLILEETRAGRPVAPGVRDRTATVMFIDIAGFSIFCRDKPPRLVADVLNAYFELAAECVQRSGGHLDKVLGDGVMAVFGAQPFDPPAGEESNHASHAVRAAKEMVAAWPKRVKSLWTGELPLRVGINTGRVLVGNIGFAARMEYSVIGDAVNLASRMEKLAHPNGIAVTDETWRLAGNEFLFKEGGTEEVKGFGTVRIWRL
;
A
#
# COMPACT_ATOMS: atom_id res chain seq x y z
N MET A 1 9.68 9.52 -41.85
CA MET A 1 10.04 10.90 -42.26
C MET A 1 11.05 11.52 -41.32
N ARG A 2 11.93 12.39 -41.83
CA ARG A 2 12.82 13.20 -40.97
C ARG A 2 11.97 14.20 -40.19
N LYS A 3 11.80 13.97 -38.89
CA LYS A 3 11.24 14.96 -37.97
C LYS A 3 12.25 16.11 -37.88
N ILE A 4 11.80 17.34 -38.10
CA ILE A 4 12.64 18.53 -38.02
C ILE A 4 12.19 19.43 -36.88
N GLN A 5 13.11 20.22 -36.35
CA GLN A 5 12.81 21.30 -35.41
C GLN A 5 13.30 22.63 -35.99
N LEU A 6 12.61 23.70 -35.66
CA LEU A 6 12.94 25.07 -36.04
C LEU A 6 13.59 25.76 -34.85
N THR A 7 14.84 26.17 -35.00
CA THR A 7 15.65 26.82 -33.96
C THR A 7 15.77 28.31 -34.25
N VAL A 8 15.47 29.18 -33.29
CA VAL A 8 15.61 30.63 -33.45
C VAL A 8 16.89 31.09 -32.78
N ASP A 9 17.70 31.85 -33.52
CA ASP A 9 18.90 32.52 -33.00
C ASP A 9 18.50 33.93 -32.48
N GLY A 10 18.75 34.24 -31.20
CA GLY A 10 18.50 35.57 -30.56
C GLY A 10 17.53 35.56 -29.36
N ASP A 11 17.20 36.76 -28.85
CA ASP A 11 16.40 37.00 -27.62
C ASP A 11 14.90 36.71 -27.82
N CYS A 12 14.56 35.45 -28.06
CA CYS A 12 13.19 35.00 -28.29
C CYS A 12 12.86 33.72 -27.52
N SER A 13 11.61 33.62 -27.03
CA SER A 13 11.09 32.42 -26.37
C SER A 13 9.80 31.92 -27.05
N PHE A 14 9.54 30.61 -26.97
CA PHE A 14 8.27 30.02 -27.40
C PHE A 14 7.39 29.72 -26.18
N HIS A 15 6.10 30.03 -26.26
CA HIS A 15 5.10 29.66 -25.26
C HIS A 15 4.02 28.77 -25.87
N TRP A 16 3.55 27.79 -25.09
CA TRP A 16 2.41 26.96 -25.46
C TRP A 16 1.10 27.61 -25.01
N TYR A 17 0.07 27.65 -25.86
CA TYR A 17 -1.25 28.18 -25.47
C TYR A 17 -2.17 27.05 -25.00
N ALA A 18 -2.99 27.31 -23.98
CA ALA A 18 -3.78 26.34 -23.22
C ALA A 18 -4.86 25.54 -24.02
N ALA A 19 -4.98 25.76 -25.33
CA ALA A 19 -5.91 25.06 -26.20
C ALA A 19 -5.25 24.70 -27.55
N GLY A 20 -4.48 23.61 -27.60
CA GLY A 20 -3.98 23.00 -28.85
C GLY A 20 -2.47 22.98 -29.05
N SER A 21 -2.02 22.43 -30.19
CA SER A 21 -0.60 22.21 -30.55
C SER A 21 0.12 23.45 -31.08
N GLN A 22 -0.15 24.61 -30.50
CA GLN A 22 0.26 25.92 -31.01
C GLN A 22 1.39 26.54 -30.18
N TRP A 23 2.39 27.04 -30.89
CA TRP A 23 3.60 27.64 -30.35
C TRP A 23 3.53 29.14 -30.60
N ILE A 24 3.67 29.99 -29.59
CA ILE A 24 3.67 31.45 -29.72
C ILE A 24 5.10 31.96 -29.50
N LEU A 25 5.69 32.60 -30.51
CA LEU A 25 7.00 33.24 -30.36
C LEU A 25 6.83 34.59 -29.64
N ARG A 26 7.62 34.88 -28.60
CA ARG A 26 7.67 36.18 -27.89
C ARG A 26 9.12 36.67 -27.78
N ARG A 27 9.32 37.98 -27.66
CA ARG A 27 10.64 38.57 -27.34
C ARG A 27 10.94 38.34 -25.86
N GLY A 28 12.12 37.82 -25.52
CA GLY A 28 12.51 37.45 -24.15
C GLY A 28 14.00 37.11 -24.02
N THR A 29 14.58 37.29 -22.83
CA THR A 29 16.03 37.29 -22.55
C THR A 29 16.76 35.98 -22.89
N ASP A 30 17.92 36.14 -23.54
CA ASP A 30 19.06 35.26 -23.85
C ASP A 30 18.84 33.74 -23.97
N GLY A 31 19.16 33.19 -25.15
CA GLY A 31 19.40 31.75 -25.37
C GLY A 31 18.75 31.17 -26.64
N VAL A 32 19.29 30.06 -27.14
CA VAL A 32 18.77 29.33 -28.30
C VAL A 32 17.55 28.50 -27.92
N ARG A 33 16.44 28.63 -28.67
CA ARG A 33 15.18 27.91 -28.41
C ARG A 33 14.67 27.19 -29.67
N THR A 34 13.97 26.06 -29.49
CA THR A 34 13.51 25.17 -30.58
C THR A 34 11.99 24.97 -30.59
N ALA A 35 11.39 24.83 -31.77
CA ALA A 35 9.99 24.46 -31.99
C ALA A 35 9.88 23.22 -32.88
N ARG A 36 9.18 22.18 -32.41
CA ARG A 36 9.06 20.91 -33.15
C ARG A 36 7.97 20.98 -34.22
N VAL A 37 8.26 20.49 -35.41
CA VAL A 37 7.28 20.33 -36.49
C VAL A 37 6.57 18.99 -36.30
N LEU A 38 5.36 19.04 -35.72
CA LEU A 38 4.63 17.85 -35.25
C LEU A 38 3.51 17.36 -36.20
N SER A 39 3.16 18.15 -37.21
CA SER A 39 2.09 17.82 -38.17
C SER A 39 2.37 18.42 -39.54
N SER A 40 1.81 17.81 -40.58
CA SER A 40 1.78 18.35 -41.93
C SER A 40 0.31 18.67 -42.28
N PRO A 41 -0.03 19.91 -42.68
CA PRO A 41 0.85 21.06 -42.83
C PRO A 41 1.17 21.77 -41.49
N PHE A 42 2.43 22.16 -41.29
CA PHE A 42 2.84 23.05 -40.19
C PHE A 42 2.83 24.49 -40.68
N VAL A 43 1.95 25.32 -40.13
CA VAL A 43 1.70 26.69 -40.59
C VAL A 43 2.33 27.70 -39.64
N ILE A 44 3.05 28.67 -40.22
CA ILE A 44 3.71 29.77 -39.51
C ILE A 44 3.07 31.09 -39.94
N GLY A 45 2.68 31.94 -38.99
CA GLY A 45 2.08 33.25 -39.30
C GLY A 45 1.51 33.93 -38.07
N ARG A 46 0.75 35.02 -38.25
CA ARG A 46 0.13 35.74 -37.11
C ARG A 46 -1.31 35.32 -36.78
N SER A 47 -1.91 34.41 -37.54
CA SER A 47 -3.26 33.90 -37.22
C SER A 47 -3.20 33.01 -35.98
N PRO A 48 -4.18 33.08 -35.08
CA PRO A 48 -4.34 32.11 -34.01
C PRO A 48 -4.45 30.67 -34.52
N ASP A 49 -4.82 30.44 -35.79
CA ASP A 49 -4.94 29.09 -36.37
C ASP A 49 -3.58 28.49 -36.83
N CYS A 50 -2.48 29.22 -36.67
CA CYS A 50 -1.14 28.76 -37.02
C CYS A 50 -0.55 27.85 -35.93
N GLN A 51 0.23 26.84 -36.33
CA GLN A 51 0.99 26.01 -35.39
C GLN A 51 2.16 26.78 -34.79
N LEU A 52 2.75 27.73 -35.51
CA LEU A 52 3.67 28.73 -34.95
C LEU A 52 3.09 30.14 -35.18
N VAL A 53 2.61 30.75 -34.09
CA VAL A 53 2.02 32.09 -34.04
C VAL A 53 3.12 33.11 -33.75
N LEU A 54 3.36 34.01 -34.70
CA LEU A 54 4.29 35.13 -34.57
C LEU A 54 3.63 36.32 -33.85
N PRO A 55 4.39 37.18 -33.14
CA PRO A 55 3.85 38.37 -32.48
C PRO A 55 3.00 39.25 -33.40
N ASN A 56 1.85 39.68 -32.90
CA ASN A 56 0.89 40.50 -33.64
C ASN A 56 0.94 41.96 -33.15
N ASP A 57 1.99 42.69 -33.54
CA ASP A 57 2.22 44.12 -33.24
C ASP A 57 1.98 45.00 -34.50
N PRO A 58 1.44 46.23 -34.37
CA PRO A 58 1.26 47.19 -35.46
C PRO A 58 2.42 47.33 -36.46
N GLU A 59 3.67 47.34 -36.00
CA GLU A 59 4.84 47.47 -36.90
C GLU A 59 5.15 46.18 -37.67
N LEU A 60 4.83 45.02 -37.09
CA LEU A 60 5.04 43.70 -37.71
C LEU A 60 3.94 43.35 -38.72
N LEU A 61 2.76 43.97 -38.63
CA LEU A 61 1.67 43.80 -39.61
C LEU A 61 2.09 44.16 -41.04
N LYS A 62 3.09 45.05 -41.20
CA LYS A 62 3.65 45.46 -42.50
C LYS A 62 4.53 44.38 -43.14
N THR A 63 5.00 43.40 -42.37
CA THR A 63 5.96 42.40 -42.84
C THR A 63 5.50 40.96 -42.64
N THR A 64 4.54 40.68 -41.76
CA THR A 64 4.08 39.31 -41.45
C THR A 64 2.61 39.07 -41.80
N SER A 65 2.35 38.01 -42.58
CA SER A 65 1.01 37.63 -43.03
C SER A 65 0.28 36.74 -42.01
N ARG A 66 -1.06 36.70 -42.09
CA ARG A 66 -1.90 35.82 -41.24
C ARG A 66 -1.45 34.36 -41.30
N TRP A 67 -1.20 33.86 -42.51
CA TRP A 67 -0.57 32.57 -42.77
C TRP A 67 0.63 32.85 -43.67
N HIS A 68 1.81 33.01 -43.06
CA HIS A 68 2.99 33.52 -43.74
C HIS A 68 3.68 32.46 -44.58
N CYS A 69 3.92 31.28 -44.01
CA CYS A 69 4.49 30.16 -44.75
C CYS A 69 4.02 28.84 -44.15
N ARG A 70 4.30 27.75 -44.87
CA ARG A 70 3.87 26.42 -44.48
C ARG A 70 4.92 25.38 -44.88
N LEU A 71 5.19 24.46 -43.95
CA LEU A 71 5.94 23.25 -44.19
C LEU A 71 4.97 22.09 -44.44
N ARG A 72 5.16 21.36 -45.53
CA ARG A 72 4.40 20.16 -45.87
C ARG A 72 5.30 18.97 -46.02
N GLU A 73 4.77 17.82 -45.73
CA GLU A 73 5.41 16.56 -46.06
C GLU A 73 5.44 16.35 -47.58
N SER A 74 6.59 15.91 -48.11
CA SER A 74 6.78 15.49 -49.50
C SER A 74 7.78 14.32 -49.51
N ASP A 75 7.75 13.45 -50.51
CA ASP A 75 8.55 12.21 -50.58
C ASP A 75 9.99 12.37 -50.05
N GLY A 76 10.22 11.89 -48.82
CA GLY A 76 11.53 11.90 -48.15
C GLY A 76 11.90 13.16 -47.34
N GLY A 77 11.07 14.20 -47.26
CA GLY A 77 11.41 15.45 -46.57
C GLY A 77 10.25 16.43 -46.35
N TRP A 78 10.60 17.71 -46.18
CA TRP A 78 9.64 18.80 -45.99
C TRP A 78 9.73 19.79 -47.16
N LEU A 79 8.60 20.31 -47.60
CA LEU A 79 8.44 21.30 -48.65
C LEU A 79 7.95 22.61 -48.03
N LEU A 80 8.68 23.70 -48.22
CA LEU A 80 8.34 25.04 -47.76
C LEU A 80 7.61 25.79 -48.85
N THR A 81 6.52 26.47 -48.47
CA THR A 81 5.66 27.25 -49.38
C THR A 81 5.42 28.64 -48.81
N ASP A 82 5.46 29.66 -49.68
CA ASP A 82 5.16 31.05 -49.32
C ASP A 82 3.65 31.34 -49.34
N GLY A 83 3.15 31.99 -48.28
CA GLY A 83 1.78 32.46 -48.19
C GLY A 83 0.74 31.35 -48.14
N ARG A 84 -0.42 31.62 -48.74
CA ARG A 84 -1.62 30.78 -48.65
C ARG A 84 -1.74 29.79 -49.82
N ALA A 85 -0.67 29.11 -50.21
CA ALA A 85 -0.73 28.16 -51.32
C ALA A 85 -0.88 26.71 -50.84
N ALA A 86 -2.09 26.18 -50.99
CA ALA A 86 -2.31 24.77 -51.27
C ALA A 86 -2.55 24.67 -52.75
N ASP A 87 -1.59 24.09 -53.47
CA ASP A 87 -1.74 23.48 -54.80
C ASP A 87 -2.80 24.17 -55.68
N ALA A 88 -2.36 25.22 -56.39
CA ALA A 88 -3.05 25.84 -57.52
C ALA A 88 -4.59 25.69 -57.55
N ALA A 89 -5.29 26.45 -56.72
CA ALA A 89 -6.64 26.93 -57.01
C ALA A 89 -6.62 28.46 -56.94
N ALA A 90 -7.09 29.13 -57.99
CA ALA A 90 -6.92 30.56 -58.22
C ALA A 90 -7.31 31.43 -56.99
N GLY A 91 -6.37 32.25 -56.50
CA GLY A 91 -6.64 33.27 -55.46
C GLY A 91 -5.74 33.28 -54.22
N ALA A 92 -4.74 32.39 -54.11
CA ALA A 92 -3.75 32.45 -53.04
C ALA A 92 -2.90 33.73 -53.13
N LYS A 93 -2.91 34.56 -52.07
CA LYS A 93 -2.02 35.73 -51.98
C LYS A 93 -0.67 35.32 -51.39
N PRO A 94 0.46 35.73 -52.00
CA PRO A 94 1.79 35.55 -51.41
C PRO A 94 1.89 36.29 -50.08
N SER A 95 2.89 35.92 -49.27
CA SER A 95 3.09 36.62 -48.01
C SER A 95 3.57 38.06 -48.25
N VAL A 96 3.24 38.97 -47.34
CA VAL A 96 3.51 40.42 -47.46
C VAL A 96 5.00 40.72 -47.72
N SER A 97 5.94 40.03 -47.05
CA SER A 97 7.40 40.22 -47.27
C SER A 97 8.09 39.07 -47.99
N GLY A 98 7.36 38.01 -48.36
CA GLY A 98 7.92 36.78 -48.89
C GLY A 98 8.59 35.91 -47.83
N THR A 99 8.58 34.61 -48.07
CA THR A 99 9.37 33.62 -47.34
C THR A 99 10.73 33.47 -48.03
N TRP A 100 11.80 33.40 -47.23
CA TRP A 100 13.16 33.26 -47.73
C TRP A 100 13.80 32.00 -47.16
N ARG A 101 14.59 31.30 -47.98
CA ARG A 101 15.41 30.16 -47.58
C ARG A 101 16.85 30.43 -47.97
N ASN A 102 17.78 30.35 -47.03
CA ASN A 102 19.21 30.58 -47.24
C ASN A 102 19.52 31.90 -47.98
N GLY A 103 18.73 32.96 -47.73
CA GLY A 103 18.91 34.27 -48.36
C GLY A 103 18.29 34.43 -49.76
N GLN A 104 17.62 33.40 -50.30
CA GLN A 104 16.87 33.47 -51.56
C GLN A 104 15.36 33.48 -51.30
N ARG A 105 14.60 34.32 -52.02
CA ARG A 105 13.14 34.41 -51.89
C ARG A 105 12.49 33.24 -52.60
N LEU A 106 11.56 32.56 -51.94
CA LEU A 106 10.82 31.44 -52.54
C LEU A 106 9.95 31.94 -53.69
N ALA A 107 10.17 31.40 -54.89
CA ALA A 107 9.32 31.63 -56.07
C ALA A 107 8.27 30.53 -56.26
N ALA A 108 8.56 29.32 -55.77
CA ALA A 108 7.67 28.15 -55.79
C ALA A 108 7.90 27.32 -54.51
N ALA A 109 7.21 26.19 -54.40
CA ALA A 109 7.42 25.26 -53.29
C ALA A 109 8.82 24.62 -53.38
N GLU A 110 9.61 24.69 -52.31
CA GLU A 110 10.99 24.21 -52.29
C GLU A 110 11.24 23.23 -51.15
N GLY A 111 12.08 22.22 -51.39
CA GLY A 111 12.47 21.25 -50.35
C GLY A 111 13.32 21.89 -49.26
N VAL A 112 13.18 21.44 -48.02
CA VAL A 112 13.90 21.92 -46.84
C VAL A 112 14.83 20.84 -46.30
N GLY A 113 16.10 21.19 -46.14
CA GLY A 113 17.16 20.36 -45.57
C GLY A 113 17.59 20.79 -44.17
N LEU A 114 18.39 19.94 -43.53
CA LEU A 114 19.02 20.25 -42.24
C LEU A 114 20.08 21.35 -42.43
N GLY A 115 20.12 22.31 -41.50
CA GLY A 115 20.97 23.49 -41.53
C GLY A 115 20.36 24.69 -42.26
N ASP A 116 19.27 24.51 -43.00
CA ASP A 116 18.64 25.60 -43.77
C ASP A 116 18.13 26.72 -42.86
N LEU A 117 18.32 27.96 -43.30
CA LEU A 117 17.82 29.15 -42.63
C LEU A 117 16.55 29.66 -43.34
N ILE A 118 15.40 29.53 -42.67
CA ILE A 118 14.11 30.04 -43.11
C ILE A 118 13.89 31.42 -42.49
N LYS A 119 13.69 32.46 -43.31
CA LYS A 119 13.41 33.83 -42.85
C LYS A 119 12.01 34.29 -43.27
N VAL A 120 11.29 34.84 -42.29
CA VAL A 120 9.89 35.28 -42.37
C VAL A 120 9.77 36.65 -41.69
N GLY A 121 9.71 37.73 -42.48
CA GLY A 121 9.83 39.09 -41.95
C GLY A 121 11.14 39.29 -41.17
N PRO A 122 11.11 39.77 -39.91
CA PRO A 122 12.32 39.90 -39.08
C PRO A 122 12.79 38.59 -38.43
N TRP A 123 12.01 37.50 -38.55
CA TRP A 123 12.30 36.24 -37.86
C TRP A 123 13.12 35.29 -38.73
N ALA A 124 14.13 34.66 -38.15
CA ALA A 124 14.95 33.65 -38.81
C ALA A 124 14.95 32.35 -37.99
N PHE A 125 14.76 31.23 -38.68
CA PHE A 125 14.65 29.89 -38.12
C PHE A 125 15.65 28.97 -38.81
N ARG A 126 16.52 28.31 -38.05
CA ARG A 126 17.40 27.26 -38.54
C ARG A 126 16.69 25.91 -38.46
N VAL A 127 16.74 25.14 -39.54
CA VAL A 127 16.17 23.80 -39.60
C VAL A 127 17.18 22.83 -39.04
N GLU A 128 16.81 22.10 -38.01
CA GLU A 128 17.69 21.13 -37.37
C GLU A 128 17.03 19.76 -37.30
N GLU A 129 17.85 18.74 -37.12
CA GLU A 129 17.34 17.39 -36.95
C GLU A 129 16.61 17.35 -35.60
N CYS A 130 15.37 16.87 -35.61
CA CYS A 130 14.68 16.62 -34.37
C CYS A 130 15.46 15.52 -33.64
N ARG A 131 16.20 15.88 -32.59
CA ARG A 131 16.79 14.90 -31.67
C ARG A 131 15.62 14.10 -31.09
N GLN A 132 15.42 12.88 -31.59
CA GLN A 132 14.34 12.01 -31.16
C GLN A 132 14.63 11.56 -29.72
N SER A 133 13.85 12.07 -28.77
CA SER A 133 13.42 11.28 -27.63
C SER A 133 12.16 10.52 -28.07
N GLY A 134 12.36 9.28 -28.48
CA GLY A 134 11.32 8.34 -28.91
C GLY A 134 11.98 7.06 -29.42
N VAL A 135 11.94 6.01 -28.60
CA VAL A 135 12.58 4.72 -28.86
C VAL A 135 11.77 3.93 -29.89
N ASP A 136 12.40 3.54 -30.99
CA ASP A 136 11.88 2.56 -31.95
C ASP A 136 12.40 1.16 -31.57
N ILE A 137 11.51 0.35 -30.97
CA ILE A 137 11.81 -0.96 -30.36
C ILE A 137 12.36 -1.96 -31.38
N ASP A 138 11.95 -1.90 -32.64
CA ASP A 138 12.41 -2.83 -33.68
C ASP A 138 13.87 -2.55 -34.10
N SER A 139 14.28 -1.26 -34.05
CA SER A 139 15.67 -0.85 -34.31
C SER A 139 16.63 -1.26 -33.19
N VAL A 140 16.13 -1.36 -31.96
CA VAL A 140 16.88 -1.80 -30.76
C VAL A 140 17.14 -3.31 -30.83
N LEU A 141 16.14 -4.11 -31.20
CA LEU A 141 16.30 -5.57 -31.34
C LEU A 141 17.28 -5.96 -32.45
N THR A 142 17.27 -5.23 -33.56
CA THR A 142 18.20 -5.46 -34.69
C THR A 142 19.65 -5.11 -34.33
N ARG A 143 19.87 -4.09 -33.48
CA ARG A 143 21.22 -3.67 -33.03
C ARG A 143 21.81 -4.57 -31.94
N ILE A 144 20.97 -5.21 -31.12
CA ILE A 144 21.42 -6.15 -30.09
C ILE A 144 21.96 -7.44 -30.71
N GLY A 145 21.40 -7.89 -31.84
CA GLY A 145 21.84 -9.11 -32.53
C GLY A 145 23.20 -9.01 -33.24
N SER A 146 23.73 -7.79 -33.46
CA SER A 146 24.94 -7.58 -34.29
C SER A 146 26.06 -6.79 -33.62
N ALA A 147 25.95 -6.44 -32.33
CA ALA A 147 26.95 -5.62 -31.66
C ALA A 147 28.05 -6.46 -31.00
N GLN A 148 29.30 -6.30 -31.45
CA GLN A 148 30.46 -6.81 -30.71
C GLN A 148 30.68 -5.99 -29.42
N PRO A 149 31.06 -6.64 -28.30
CA PRO A 149 31.22 -5.95 -27.02
C PRO A 149 32.31 -4.87 -27.08
N ARG A 150 32.01 -3.69 -26.55
CA ARG A 150 33.02 -2.69 -26.18
C ARG A 150 33.28 -2.80 -24.68
N GLU A 151 34.53 -3.03 -24.29
CA GLU A 151 34.94 -2.89 -22.89
C GLU A 151 34.84 -1.42 -22.47
N LEU A 152 33.98 -1.17 -21.48
CA LEU A 152 33.94 0.08 -20.73
C LEU A 152 35.01 0.02 -19.64
N SER A 153 35.96 0.95 -19.62
CA SER A 153 36.90 1.08 -18.51
C SER A 153 36.15 1.59 -17.27
N VAL A 154 35.81 0.67 -16.36
CA VAL A 154 35.19 0.99 -15.08
C VAL A 154 36.25 1.63 -14.17
N ASN A 155 36.06 2.89 -13.76
CA ASN A 155 36.89 3.48 -12.71
C ASN A 155 36.50 2.85 -11.37
N ALA A 156 37.30 1.88 -10.92
CA ALA A 156 37.06 1.09 -9.71
C ALA A 156 36.88 1.93 -8.43
N ALA A 157 37.49 3.12 -8.35
CA ALA A 157 37.37 4.00 -7.18
C ALA A 157 35.98 4.65 -7.09
N LYS A 158 35.40 5.06 -8.22
CA LYS A 158 34.05 5.67 -8.26
C LYS A 158 32.95 4.64 -7.97
N VAL A 159 33.14 3.40 -8.43
CA VAL A 159 32.23 2.28 -8.12
C VAL A 159 32.34 1.89 -6.65
N ARG A 160 33.56 1.80 -6.10
CA ARG A 160 33.81 1.50 -4.69
C ARG A 160 33.14 2.53 -3.76
N GLY A 161 33.33 3.82 -4.01
CA GLY A 161 32.70 4.86 -3.18
C GLY A 161 31.17 4.91 -3.26
N GLY A 162 30.56 4.46 -4.37
CA GLY A 162 29.11 4.28 -4.48
C GLY A 162 28.59 3.08 -3.68
N LEU A 163 29.33 1.96 -3.71
CA LEU A 163 29.02 0.76 -2.93
C LEU A 163 29.18 0.99 -1.42
N GLU A 164 30.19 1.74 -1.00
CA GLU A 164 30.41 2.11 0.41
C GLU A 164 29.23 2.92 0.96
N ARG A 165 28.79 3.97 0.27
CA ARG A 165 27.62 4.77 0.69
C ARG A 165 26.33 3.95 0.72
N PHE A 166 26.14 3.04 -0.23
CA PHE A 166 24.97 2.16 -0.23
C PHE A 166 25.01 1.15 0.93
N HIS A 167 26.20 0.60 1.24
CA HIS A 167 26.39 -0.26 2.40
C HIS A 167 26.09 0.49 3.72
N GLU A 168 26.56 1.73 3.87
CA GLU A 168 26.25 2.58 5.02
C GLU A 168 24.74 2.83 5.17
N LEU A 169 24.02 3.04 4.06
CA LEU A 169 22.56 3.15 4.09
C LEU A 169 21.92 1.87 4.64
N ILE A 170 22.35 0.69 4.18
CA ILE A 170 21.82 -0.59 4.66
C ILE A 170 22.09 -0.77 6.16
N LEU A 171 23.28 -0.40 6.65
CA LEU A 171 23.60 -0.44 8.08
C LEU A 171 22.71 0.51 8.89
N LYS A 172 22.55 1.76 8.44
CA LYS A 172 21.63 2.74 9.07
C LYS A 172 20.19 2.22 9.12
N LEU A 173 19.73 1.56 8.05
CA LEU A 173 18.39 0.98 8.00
C LEU A 173 18.21 -0.20 8.96
N ASN A 174 19.25 -1.02 9.16
CA ASN A 174 19.20 -2.13 10.11
C ASN A 174 19.19 -1.66 11.58
N GLU A 175 19.77 -0.50 11.87
CA GLU A 175 19.81 0.08 13.23
C GLU A 175 18.61 0.99 13.54
N ALA A 176 17.86 1.39 12.52
CA ALA A 176 16.74 2.31 12.65
C ALA A 176 15.59 1.71 13.50
N GLN A 177 15.12 2.48 14.48
CA GLN A 177 13.95 2.13 15.29
C GLN A 177 12.68 2.74 14.71
N GLY A 178 11.90 1.93 14.00
CA GLY A 178 10.62 2.31 13.42
C GLY A 178 10.72 3.01 12.06
N ILE A 179 9.57 3.14 11.39
CA ILE A 179 9.53 3.58 9.99
C ILE A 179 10.06 5.00 9.78
N GLU A 180 9.81 5.92 10.72
CA GLU A 180 10.21 7.32 10.55
C GLU A 180 11.73 7.46 10.46
N ALA A 181 12.48 6.71 11.26
CA ALA A 181 13.94 6.67 11.18
C ALA A 181 14.42 6.07 9.84
N CYS A 182 13.77 5.01 9.36
CA CYS A 182 14.06 4.42 8.05
C CYS A 182 13.79 5.42 6.90
N LEU A 183 12.65 6.10 6.93
CA LEU A 183 12.28 7.10 5.92
C LEU A 183 13.27 8.27 5.92
N ALA A 184 13.64 8.77 7.10
CA ALA A 184 14.62 9.84 7.24
C ALA A 184 15.98 9.44 6.64
N ALA A 185 16.50 8.25 6.98
CA ALA A 185 17.76 7.76 6.45
C ALA A 185 17.73 7.57 4.92
N LEU A 186 16.63 7.04 4.37
CA LEU A 186 16.45 6.87 2.94
C LEU A 186 16.32 8.20 2.19
N LEU A 187 15.57 9.17 2.74
CA LEU A 187 15.44 10.50 2.15
C LEU A 187 16.75 11.28 2.22
N GLU A 188 17.45 11.25 3.35
CA GLU A 188 18.79 11.84 3.50
C GLU A 188 19.76 11.28 2.46
N PHE A 189 19.82 9.95 2.31
CA PHE A 189 20.64 9.30 1.30
C PHE A 189 20.22 9.71 -0.12
N SER A 190 18.91 9.77 -0.37
CA SER A 190 18.37 10.20 -1.67
C SER A 190 18.87 11.60 -2.04
N MET A 191 18.87 12.54 -1.09
CA MET A 191 19.40 13.88 -1.30
C MET A 191 20.91 13.85 -1.55
N SER A 192 21.68 13.03 -0.83
CA SER A 192 23.12 12.90 -1.07
C SER A 192 23.43 12.32 -2.45
N ALA A 193 22.65 11.33 -2.90
CA ALA A 193 22.96 10.55 -4.08
C ALA A 193 22.39 11.12 -5.39
N ILE A 194 21.29 11.88 -5.34
CA ILE A 194 20.66 12.53 -6.50
C ILE A 194 20.89 14.04 -6.38
N GLU A 195 22.02 14.53 -6.88
CA GLU A 195 22.50 15.93 -6.69
C GLU A 195 21.50 17.02 -7.08
N CYS A 196 20.68 16.78 -8.11
CA CYS A 196 19.72 17.75 -8.62
C CYS A 196 18.44 17.85 -7.78
N ALA A 197 18.15 16.87 -6.91
CA ALA A 197 16.99 16.93 -6.02
C ALA A 197 17.19 18.03 -4.97
N GLU A 198 16.23 18.93 -4.80
CA GLU A 198 16.22 19.94 -3.75
C GLU A 198 15.23 19.58 -2.63
N VAL A 199 14.14 18.91 -3.00
CA VAL A 199 13.19 18.29 -2.06
C VAL A 199 12.94 16.85 -2.46
N ALA A 200 12.82 15.97 -1.47
CA ALA A 200 12.29 14.62 -1.63
C ALA A 200 11.18 14.38 -0.60
N ALA A 201 10.10 13.70 -0.98
CA ALA A 201 8.99 13.39 -0.09
C ALA A 201 8.43 11.99 -0.34
N VAL A 202 7.99 11.33 0.74
CA VAL A 202 7.26 10.08 0.69
C VAL A 202 5.79 10.37 0.91
N LEU A 203 4.98 10.06 -0.10
CA LEU A 203 3.52 10.13 -0.08
C LEU A 203 3.02 8.70 0.10
N VAL A 204 2.06 8.48 1.01
CA VAL A 204 1.47 7.16 1.24
C VAL A 204 0.02 7.18 0.76
N ASP A 205 -0.34 6.19 -0.05
CA ASP A 205 -1.72 5.99 -0.50
C ASP A 205 -2.54 5.48 0.68
N VAL A 206 -3.69 6.12 0.91
CA VAL A 206 -4.67 5.67 1.90
C VAL A 206 -5.92 5.20 1.15
N PRO A 207 -6.38 3.94 1.35
CA PRO A 207 -7.56 3.43 0.66
C PRO A 207 -8.77 4.37 0.80
N GLY A 208 -9.36 4.76 -0.34
CA GLY A 208 -10.51 5.66 -0.39
C GLY A 208 -10.22 7.13 -0.08
N ARG A 209 -8.95 7.53 0.02
CA ARG A 209 -8.52 8.91 0.30
C ARG A 209 -7.37 9.33 -0.63
N GLU A 210 -7.08 10.62 -0.65
CA GLU A 210 -5.93 11.16 -1.39
C GLU A 210 -4.60 10.76 -0.73
N PRO A 211 -3.50 10.66 -1.51
CA PRO A 211 -2.18 10.37 -0.97
C PRO A 211 -1.78 11.42 0.07
N LYS A 212 -1.28 10.96 1.22
CA LYS A 212 -0.85 11.84 2.31
C LYS A 212 0.66 11.89 2.39
N VAL A 213 1.22 13.08 2.56
CA VAL A 213 2.65 13.25 2.87
C VAL A 213 2.93 12.58 4.21
N ARG A 214 3.82 11.59 4.19
CA ARG A 214 4.32 10.92 5.40
C ARG A 214 5.57 11.63 5.92
N MET A 215 6.50 11.93 5.03
CA MET A 215 7.74 12.65 5.35
C MET A 215 8.23 13.44 4.13
N ALA A 216 8.86 14.59 4.36
CA ALA A 216 9.54 15.38 3.34
C ALA A 216 10.87 15.90 3.85
N TRP A 217 11.83 16.09 2.95
CA TRP A 217 13.22 16.42 3.26
C TRP A 217 13.78 17.40 2.24
N ALA A 218 14.38 18.49 2.70
CA ALA A 218 15.06 19.50 1.90
C ALA A 218 16.59 19.32 1.95
N ARG A 219 17.27 19.51 0.82
CA ARG A 219 18.74 19.42 0.74
C ARG A 219 19.44 20.37 1.72
N ALA A 220 18.98 21.62 1.78
CA ALA A 220 19.61 22.68 2.56
C ALA A 220 19.11 22.79 4.01
N GLY A 221 18.07 22.03 4.39
CA GLY A 221 17.34 22.25 5.65
C GLY A 221 16.96 20.99 6.42
N GLY A 222 17.17 19.80 5.88
CA GLY A 222 16.78 18.55 6.54
C GLY A 222 15.28 18.28 6.47
N LEU A 223 14.71 17.69 7.52
CA LEU A 223 13.29 17.36 7.62
C LEU A 223 12.40 18.60 7.45
N ILE A 224 11.34 18.48 6.64
CA ILE A 224 10.32 19.52 6.42
C ILE A 224 9.05 19.12 7.16
N THR A 225 8.59 19.94 8.11
CA THR A 225 7.40 19.66 8.93
C THR A 225 6.09 20.05 8.24
N ASP A 226 6.09 21.12 7.45
CA ASP A 226 4.88 21.67 6.80
C ASP A 226 4.96 21.59 5.26
N PHE A 227 5.22 20.39 4.76
CA PHE A 227 5.26 20.14 3.32
C PHE A 227 3.86 19.91 2.74
N HIS A 228 3.42 20.80 1.83
CA HIS A 228 2.17 20.64 1.10
C HIS A 228 2.41 20.08 -0.30
N PHE A 229 1.69 19.01 -0.64
CA PHE A 229 1.75 18.36 -1.94
C PHE A 229 0.39 18.45 -2.65
N SER A 230 0.38 18.80 -3.93
CA SER A 230 -0.84 18.86 -4.74
C SER A 230 -1.22 17.46 -5.23
N SER A 231 -2.30 16.89 -4.69
CA SER A 231 -2.82 15.57 -5.06
C SER A 231 -3.22 15.47 -6.54
N GLY A 232 -3.53 16.60 -7.18
CA GLY A 232 -3.78 16.69 -8.62
C GLY A 232 -2.65 16.13 -9.49
N LEU A 233 -1.39 16.25 -9.04
CA LEU A 233 -0.21 15.74 -9.75
C LEU A 233 -0.14 14.21 -9.79
N VAL A 234 -0.87 13.53 -8.91
CA VAL A 234 -0.84 12.06 -8.76
C VAL A 234 -2.09 11.41 -9.37
N SER A 235 -3.21 12.14 -9.41
CA SER A 235 -4.52 11.61 -9.81
C SER A 235 -4.59 11.06 -11.24
N GLY A 236 -3.69 11.49 -12.13
CA GLY A 236 -3.61 11.05 -13.54
C GLY A 236 -2.42 10.15 -13.89
N LEU A 237 -1.56 9.78 -12.91
CA LEU A 237 -0.36 9.00 -13.18
C LEU A 237 -0.63 7.48 -13.13
N PRO A 238 -0.13 6.70 -14.11
CA PRO A 238 -0.08 5.25 -14.04
C PRO A 238 0.50 4.76 -12.70
N ARG A 239 -0.11 3.71 -12.14
CA ARG A 239 0.19 3.25 -10.77
C ARG A 239 1.52 2.50 -10.64
N ASP A 240 2.07 2.03 -11.75
CA ASP A 240 3.15 1.06 -11.85
C ASP A 240 4.42 1.61 -12.50
N LYS A 241 4.40 2.86 -13.00
CA LYS A 241 5.52 3.44 -13.75
C LYS A 241 6.08 4.68 -13.04
N ALA A 242 7.38 4.87 -13.17
CA ALA A 242 8.04 6.08 -12.72
C ALA A 242 7.89 7.20 -13.77
N PHE A 243 7.77 8.44 -13.30
CA PHE A 243 7.53 9.62 -14.14
C PHE A 243 8.60 10.69 -13.92
N LEU A 244 9.00 11.31 -15.03
CA LEU A 244 9.81 12.51 -15.06
C LEU A 244 8.94 13.67 -15.55
N LEU A 245 8.65 14.63 -14.68
CA LEU A 245 8.04 15.91 -15.01
C LEU A 245 9.16 16.89 -15.42
N ALA A 246 9.17 17.31 -16.68
CA ALA A 246 10.11 18.30 -17.20
C ALA A 246 9.36 19.60 -17.55
N GLY A 247 9.74 20.72 -16.94
CA GLY A 247 9.15 22.05 -17.15
C GLY A 247 8.32 22.54 -15.96
N SER A 248 8.25 23.87 -15.80
CA SER A 248 7.38 24.56 -14.82
C SER A 248 6.00 23.91 -14.77
N ILE A 249 5.62 23.43 -13.59
CA ILE A 249 4.27 22.91 -13.32
C ILE A 249 3.30 24.10 -13.28
N ALA A 250 2.98 24.65 -14.44
CA ALA A 250 1.93 25.64 -14.59
C ALA A 250 0.56 24.93 -14.64
N ASP A 251 0.23 24.18 -13.60
CA ASP A 251 -1.13 23.73 -13.31
C ASP A 251 -1.26 23.31 -11.84
N ALA A 252 -1.31 24.33 -10.98
CA ALA A 252 -2.01 24.22 -9.72
C ALA A 252 -3.11 25.29 -9.71
N THR A 253 -4.30 24.92 -10.17
CA THR A 253 -5.51 25.63 -9.75
C THR A 253 -5.54 25.67 -8.22
N ARG A 254 -5.18 26.85 -7.68
CA ARG A 254 -5.10 27.21 -6.26
C ARG A 254 -3.94 26.60 -5.46
N SER A 255 -2.71 27.03 -5.69
CA SER A 255 -1.79 27.37 -4.58
C SER A 255 -0.58 28.13 -5.09
N GLN A 256 -0.17 29.19 -4.39
CA GLN A 256 0.99 30.05 -4.70
C GLN A 256 2.35 29.34 -4.64
N LEU A 257 2.39 28.02 -4.40
CA LEU A 257 3.61 27.22 -4.21
C LEU A 257 4.05 26.39 -5.44
N ALA A 258 3.24 26.30 -6.50
CA ALA A 258 3.59 25.55 -7.72
C ALA A 258 4.44 26.37 -8.72
N ALA A 259 4.73 27.63 -8.43
CA ALA A 259 5.33 28.55 -9.37
C ALA A 259 6.82 28.28 -9.69
N ASP A 260 7.53 27.49 -8.87
CA ASP A 260 9.00 27.40 -8.94
C ASP A 260 9.56 26.00 -9.29
N ILE A 261 8.77 24.95 -9.53
CA ILE A 261 9.35 23.61 -9.84
C ILE A 261 9.85 23.56 -11.29
N SER A 262 11.16 23.43 -11.49
CA SER A 262 11.80 23.31 -12.81
C SER A 262 11.70 21.89 -13.39
N SER A 263 11.78 20.88 -12.54
CA SER A 263 11.57 19.46 -12.89
C SER A 263 11.22 18.64 -11.64
N GLY A 264 10.49 17.53 -11.80
CA GLY A 264 10.13 16.62 -10.71
C GLY A 264 10.19 15.14 -11.11
N LEU A 265 10.45 14.26 -10.16
CA LEU A 265 10.36 12.81 -10.28
C LEU A 265 9.22 12.29 -9.40
N LEU A 266 8.43 11.37 -9.94
CA LEU A 266 7.43 10.62 -9.18
C LEU A 266 7.65 9.13 -9.42
N VAL A 267 8.04 8.42 -8.38
CA VAL A 267 8.37 7.00 -8.46
C VAL A 267 7.40 6.22 -7.56
N PRO A 268 6.63 5.26 -8.09
CA PRO A 268 5.64 4.54 -7.31
C PRO A 268 6.32 3.62 -6.30
N LEU A 269 5.83 3.65 -5.06
CA LEU A 269 6.13 2.66 -4.05
C LEU A 269 5.12 1.53 -4.24
N SER A 270 5.55 0.34 -4.62
CA SER A 270 4.66 -0.75 -5.02
C SER A 270 5.02 -2.06 -4.34
N ALA A 271 4.00 -2.82 -3.93
CA ALA A 271 4.16 -4.17 -3.42
C ALA A 271 2.96 -5.04 -3.83
N ARG A 272 3.23 -6.28 -4.26
CA ARG A 272 2.20 -7.29 -4.60
C ARG A 272 1.14 -6.78 -5.62
N GLY A 273 1.56 -5.94 -6.57
CA GLY A 273 0.67 -5.35 -7.58
C GLY A 273 -0.17 -4.16 -7.09
N GLU A 274 -0.02 -3.75 -5.84
CA GLU A 274 -0.64 -2.56 -5.27
C GLU A 274 0.38 -1.43 -5.13
N ARG A 275 -0.06 -0.19 -5.33
CA ARG A 275 0.72 1.01 -5.04
C ARG A 275 0.50 1.40 -3.58
N LEU A 276 1.58 1.38 -2.79
CA LEU A 276 1.61 1.79 -1.40
C LEU A 276 1.74 3.31 -1.25
N GLY A 277 2.29 3.98 -2.26
CA GLY A 277 2.61 5.40 -2.19
C GLY A 277 3.47 5.87 -3.34
N ILE A 278 4.10 7.03 -3.19
CA ILE A 278 4.97 7.66 -4.19
C ILE A 278 6.18 8.29 -3.49
N LEU A 279 7.36 8.03 -4.03
CA LEU A 279 8.55 8.83 -3.78
C LEU A 279 8.55 10.00 -4.77
N TYR A 280 8.33 11.19 -4.24
CA TYR A 280 8.38 12.45 -4.97
C TYR A 280 9.76 13.09 -4.79
N MET A 281 10.30 13.67 -5.86
CA MET A 281 11.45 14.57 -5.78
C MET A 281 11.23 15.76 -6.69
N ASP A 282 11.70 16.93 -6.30
CA ASP A 282 11.69 18.10 -7.16
C ASP A 282 12.99 18.87 -7.11
N ASN A 283 13.12 19.74 -8.11
CA ASN A 283 14.15 20.75 -8.20
C ASN A 283 13.45 22.09 -8.48
N ARG A 284 13.65 23.08 -7.61
CA ARG A 284 12.97 24.38 -7.61
C ARG A 284 13.87 25.53 -8.06
N SER A 285 15.19 25.40 -7.88
CA SER A 285 16.13 26.48 -8.17
C SER A 285 17.33 26.10 -9.04
N SER A 286 17.58 24.82 -9.30
CA SER A 286 18.75 24.38 -10.08
C SER A 286 18.45 24.32 -11.59
N GLY A 287 19.36 24.84 -12.41
CA GLY A 287 19.30 24.73 -13.88
C GLY A 287 19.58 23.32 -14.42
N ARG A 288 19.67 22.29 -13.56
CA ARG A 288 20.02 20.91 -13.91
C ARG A 288 18.78 20.01 -13.83
N ALA A 289 18.37 19.47 -14.97
CA ALA A 289 17.26 18.52 -15.04
C ALA A 289 17.66 17.14 -14.49
N PHE A 290 16.70 16.41 -13.93
CA PHE A 290 16.87 15.00 -13.61
C PHE A 290 17.23 14.19 -14.87
N THR A 291 18.12 13.22 -14.71
CA THR A 291 18.60 12.32 -15.75
C THR A 291 17.97 10.93 -15.63
N GLU A 292 18.18 10.08 -16.64
CA GLU A 292 17.76 8.67 -16.61
C GLU A 292 18.47 7.88 -15.49
N ALA A 293 19.72 8.25 -15.17
CA ALA A 293 20.45 7.66 -14.05
C ALA A 293 19.79 8.02 -12.70
N ASP A 294 19.31 9.25 -12.55
CA ASP A 294 18.59 9.70 -11.35
C ASP A 294 17.26 8.95 -11.19
N LEU A 295 16.54 8.73 -12.29
CA LEU A 295 15.32 7.93 -12.32
C LEU A 295 15.56 6.47 -11.88
N HIS A 296 16.62 5.82 -12.38
CA HIS A 296 16.98 4.46 -11.97
C HIS A 296 17.33 4.39 -10.49
N LEU A 297 18.12 5.35 -9.99
CA LEU A 297 18.49 5.41 -8.57
C LEU A 297 17.25 5.66 -7.68
N ALA A 298 16.38 6.58 -8.07
CA ALA A 298 15.12 6.84 -7.37
C ALA A 298 14.21 5.59 -7.37
N THR A 299 14.22 4.79 -8.44
CA THR A 299 13.49 3.51 -8.53
C THR A 299 14.02 2.45 -7.57
N LEU A 300 15.35 2.34 -7.42
CA LEU A 300 15.96 1.45 -6.42
C LEU A 300 15.60 1.88 -4.99
N LEU A 301 15.67 3.19 -4.71
CA LEU A 301 15.31 3.75 -3.41
C LEU A 301 13.82 3.56 -3.10
N ALA A 302 12.95 3.77 -4.09
CA ALA A 302 11.53 3.47 -3.99
C ALA A 302 11.26 1.98 -3.71
N SER A 303 12.07 1.07 -4.27
CA SER A 303 11.96 -0.37 -3.99
C SER A 303 12.33 -0.70 -2.55
N LEU A 304 13.42 -0.11 -2.03
CA LEU A 304 13.80 -0.24 -0.61
C LEU A 304 12.73 0.33 0.32
N LEU A 305 12.19 1.52 0.03
CA LEU A 305 11.10 2.13 0.76
C LEU A 305 9.84 1.25 0.76
N SER A 306 9.49 0.68 -0.40
CA SER A 306 8.34 -0.23 -0.53
C SER A 306 8.51 -1.45 0.37
N PHE A 307 9.71 -2.05 0.40
CA PHE A 307 10.02 -3.17 1.28
C PHE A 307 9.90 -2.81 2.76
N GLN A 308 10.42 -1.64 3.17
CA GLN A 308 10.32 -1.17 4.56
C GLN A 308 8.88 -0.93 5.00
N LEU A 309 8.05 -0.29 4.14
CA LEU A 309 6.63 -0.07 4.42
C LEU A 309 5.83 -1.38 4.56
N VAL A 310 6.13 -2.38 3.72
CA VAL A 310 5.49 -3.71 3.84
C VAL A 310 5.91 -4.38 5.15
N THR A 311 7.19 -4.32 5.49
CA THR A 311 7.74 -4.93 6.70
C THR A 311 7.12 -4.31 7.95
N GLU A 312 7.07 -2.97 8.04
CA GLU A 312 6.41 -2.26 9.14
C GLU A 312 4.94 -2.66 9.26
N ARG A 313 4.20 -2.65 8.16
CA ARG A 313 2.79 -3.07 8.15
C ARG A 313 2.62 -4.48 8.68
N GLN A 314 3.55 -5.38 8.35
CA GLN A 314 3.51 -6.77 8.78
C GLN A 314 3.85 -6.94 10.27
N VAL A 315 4.83 -6.19 10.78
CA VAL A 315 5.15 -6.13 12.22
C VAL A 315 3.96 -5.57 13.01
N PHE A 316 3.41 -4.43 12.56
CA PHE A 316 2.25 -3.81 13.21
C PHE A 316 1.04 -4.74 13.24
N LEU A 317 0.73 -5.41 12.11
CA LEU A 317 -0.35 -6.40 12.09
C LEU A 317 -0.07 -7.56 13.05
N SER A 318 1.16 -8.06 13.12
CA SER A 318 1.54 -9.11 14.08
C SER A 318 1.35 -8.67 15.54
N GLU A 319 1.68 -7.42 15.87
CA GLU A 319 1.47 -6.87 17.21
C GLU A 319 -0.02 -6.72 17.53
N VAL A 320 -0.82 -6.24 16.56
CA VAL A 320 -2.28 -6.16 16.70
C VAL A 320 -2.87 -7.55 16.88
N GLU A 321 -2.44 -8.55 16.10
CA GLU A 321 -2.86 -9.95 16.23
C GLU A 321 -2.53 -10.52 17.62
N GLN A 322 -1.32 -10.28 18.12
CA GLN A 322 -0.90 -10.70 19.46
C GLN A 322 -1.75 -10.03 20.54
N ASN A 323 -1.95 -8.71 20.45
CA ASN A 323 -2.77 -7.96 21.40
C ASN A 323 -4.23 -8.40 21.37
N MET A 324 -4.79 -8.65 20.19
CA MET A 324 -6.16 -9.16 20.04
C MET A 324 -6.31 -10.57 20.63
N SER A 325 -5.27 -11.41 20.56
CA SER A 325 -5.32 -12.78 21.09
C SER A 325 -5.53 -12.82 22.60
N HIS A 326 -5.10 -11.78 23.33
CA HIS A 326 -5.37 -11.64 24.76
C HIS A 326 -6.85 -11.36 25.08
N TYR A 327 -7.63 -10.83 24.13
CA TYR A 327 -9.04 -10.48 24.33
C TYR A 327 -10.02 -11.49 23.74
N PHE A 328 -9.68 -12.12 22.62
CA PHE A 328 -10.59 -13.00 21.86
C PHE A 328 -10.19 -14.47 21.87
N GLY A 329 -9.04 -14.82 22.45
CA GLY A 329 -8.46 -16.16 22.35
C GLY A 329 -7.75 -16.38 21.00
N PRO A 330 -6.64 -17.14 20.96
CA PRO A 330 -5.85 -17.35 19.74
C PRO A 330 -6.66 -17.92 18.57
N ASP A 331 -7.62 -18.80 18.86
CA ASP A 331 -8.39 -19.53 17.86
C ASP A 331 -9.36 -18.62 17.10
N VAL A 332 -9.99 -17.67 17.80
CA VAL A 332 -10.90 -16.70 17.21
C VAL A 332 -10.12 -15.67 16.39
N VAL A 333 -8.97 -15.20 16.89
CA VAL A 333 -8.10 -14.31 16.13
C VAL A 333 -7.65 -14.98 14.84
N ARG A 334 -7.22 -16.25 14.91
CA ARG A 334 -6.85 -17.01 13.72
C ARG A 334 -7.98 -17.12 12.71
N LEU A 335 -9.21 -17.42 13.16
CA LEU A 335 -10.39 -17.44 12.29
C LEU A 335 -10.61 -16.08 11.61
N ILE A 336 -10.55 -14.98 12.36
CA ILE A 336 -10.73 -13.62 11.83
C ILE A 336 -9.68 -13.33 10.74
N LEU A 337 -8.43 -13.72 10.96
CA LEU A 337 -7.35 -13.51 9.99
C LEU A 337 -7.53 -14.33 8.72
N GLU A 338 -7.91 -15.60 8.84
CA GLU A 338 -8.17 -16.48 7.70
C GLU A 338 -9.33 -15.96 6.84
N GLU A 339 -10.44 -15.54 7.47
CA GLU A 339 -11.57 -14.92 6.77
C GLU A 339 -11.18 -13.59 6.11
N THR A 340 -10.44 -12.74 6.82
CA THR A 340 -9.96 -11.45 6.29
C THR A 340 -9.05 -11.65 5.08
N ARG A 341 -8.13 -12.62 5.13
CA ARG A 341 -7.24 -12.96 4.00
C ARG A 341 -8.01 -13.51 2.80
N ALA A 342 -9.12 -14.21 3.04
CA ALA A 342 -10.01 -14.70 2.01
C ALA A 342 -10.93 -13.60 1.43
N GLY A 343 -10.86 -12.36 1.92
CA GLY A 343 -11.73 -11.27 1.50
C GLY A 343 -13.18 -11.45 1.95
N ARG A 344 -13.42 -12.31 2.95
CA ARG A 344 -14.74 -12.57 3.50
C ARG A 344 -14.93 -11.79 4.81
N PRO A 345 -16.02 -11.03 4.96
CA PRO A 345 -16.32 -10.41 6.24
C PRO A 345 -16.65 -11.50 7.26
N VAL A 346 -16.15 -11.35 8.47
CA VAL A 346 -16.63 -12.13 9.62
C VAL A 346 -18.12 -11.78 9.78
N ALA A 347 -19.00 -12.75 9.55
CA ALA A 347 -20.44 -12.57 9.60
C ALA A 347 -21.06 -13.48 10.67
N PRO A 348 -22.23 -13.10 11.22
CA PRO A 348 -23.01 -14.00 12.06
C PRO A 348 -23.39 -15.26 11.30
N GLY A 349 -23.31 -16.39 11.98
CA GLY A 349 -23.63 -17.68 11.38
C GLY A 349 -23.39 -18.80 12.36
N VAL A 350 -24.28 -19.79 12.37
CA VAL A 350 -24.20 -20.96 13.24
C VAL A 350 -24.34 -22.24 12.44
N ARG A 351 -23.69 -23.30 12.91
CA ARG A 351 -23.81 -24.66 12.39
C ARG A 351 -24.13 -25.63 13.53
N ASP A 352 -24.90 -26.67 13.21
CA ASP A 352 -25.16 -27.77 14.12
C ASP A 352 -23.91 -28.63 14.31
N ARG A 353 -23.56 -28.92 15.57
CA ARG A 353 -22.43 -29.81 15.90
C ARG A 353 -22.73 -30.59 17.18
N THR A 354 -22.22 -31.80 17.28
CA THR A 354 -22.13 -32.50 18.58
C THR A 354 -20.83 -32.07 19.25
N ALA A 355 -20.92 -31.61 20.49
CA ALA A 355 -19.78 -31.12 21.25
C ALA A 355 -19.89 -31.53 22.72
N THR A 356 -18.76 -31.52 23.41
CA THR A 356 -18.71 -31.63 24.87
C THR A 356 -18.46 -30.25 25.47
N VAL A 357 -19.35 -29.84 26.36
CA VAL A 357 -19.30 -28.56 27.07
C VAL A 357 -18.92 -28.84 28.52
N MET A 358 -17.93 -28.09 29.02
CA MET A 358 -17.45 -28.15 30.39
C MET A 358 -17.67 -26.80 31.06
N PHE A 359 -18.29 -26.82 32.23
CA PHE A 359 -18.32 -25.69 33.17
C PHE A 359 -17.45 -26.02 34.36
N ILE A 360 -16.62 -25.07 34.77
CA ILE A 360 -15.84 -25.14 36.02
C ILE A 360 -16.18 -23.92 36.85
N ASP A 361 -16.29 -24.09 38.16
CA ASP A 361 -16.50 -22.99 39.11
C ASP A 361 -15.66 -23.19 40.39
N ILE A 362 -15.30 -22.09 41.05
CA ILE A 362 -14.65 -22.14 42.36
C ILE A 362 -15.70 -22.21 43.47
N ALA A 363 -15.81 -23.36 44.14
CA ALA A 363 -16.78 -23.53 45.20
C ALA A 363 -16.52 -22.59 46.38
N GLY A 364 -17.53 -21.76 46.70
CA GLY A 364 -17.48 -20.82 47.83
C GLY A 364 -16.73 -19.52 47.54
N PHE A 365 -16.43 -19.21 46.29
CA PHE A 365 -15.66 -18.02 45.92
C PHE A 365 -16.32 -16.70 46.34
N SER A 366 -17.65 -16.57 46.25
CA SER A 366 -18.35 -15.36 46.72
C SER A 366 -18.12 -15.11 48.23
N ILE A 367 -18.00 -16.18 49.03
CA ILE A 367 -17.69 -16.09 50.46
C ILE A 367 -16.22 -15.69 50.63
N PHE A 368 -15.31 -16.31 49.86
CA PHE A 368 -13.89 -15.95 49.85
C PHE A 368 -13.68 -14.45 49.57
N CYS A 369 -14.40 -13.86 48.61
CA CYS A 369 -14.21 -12.46 48.22
C CYS A 369 -14.60 -11.43 49.29
N ARG A 370 -15.50 -11.77 50.24
CA ARG A 370 -16.09 -10.81 51.17
C ARG A 370 -15.06 -10.08 52.04
N ASP A 371 -14.05 -10.82 52.51
CA ASP A 371 -13.08 -10.34 53.49
C ASP A 371 -11.64 -10.47 52.97
N LYS A 372 -11.43 -10.27 51.66
CA LYS A 372 -10.11 -10.39 51.02
C LYS A 372 -9.73 -9.13 50.25
N PRO A 373 -8.45 -8.75 50.26
CA PRO A 373 -7.98 -7.63 49.45
C PRO A 373 -8.28 -7.87 47.95
N PRO A 374 -8.77 -6.87 47.19
CA PRO A 374 -9.10 -7.02 45.78
C PRO A 374 -7.94 -7.57 44.94
N ARG A 375 -6.70 -7.22 45.28
CA ARG A 375 -5.51 -7.72 44.59
C ARG A 375 -5.31 -9.23 44.77
N LEU A 376 -5.52 -9.76 45.97
CA LEU A 376 -5.45 -11.20 46.23
C LEU A 376 -6.56 -11.93 45.45
N VAL A 377 -7.77 -11.37 45.41
CA VAL A 377 -8.89 -11.94 44.64
C VAL A 377 -8.53 -12.00 43.15
N ALA A 378 -7.97 -10.92 42.60
CA ALA A 378 -7.52 -10.87 41.21
C ALA A 378 -6.39 -11.87 40.93
N ASP A 379 -5.38 -11.97 41.81
CA ASP A 379 -4.26 -12.90 41.64
C ASP A 379 -4.73 -14.36 41.66
N VAL A 380 -5.68 -14.71 42.53
CA VAL A 380 -6.31 -16.04 42.58
C VAL A 380 -7.11 -16.32 41.31
N LEU A 381 -7.93 -15.37 40.84
CA LEU A 381 -8.70 -15.54 39.60
C LEU A 381 -7.78 -15.71 38.39
N ASN A 382 -6.74 -14.89 38.26
CA ASN A 382 -5.80 -14.97 37.16
C ASN A 382 -5.07 -16.32 37.14
N ALA A 383 -4.61 -16.80 38.30
CA ALA A 383 -3.98 -18.11 38.41
C ALA A 383 -4.94 -19.27 38.09
N TYR A 384 -6.22 -19.12 38.44
CA TYR A 384 -7.27 -20.08 38.09
C TYR A 384 -7.54 -20.09 36.57
N PHE A 385 -7.72 -18.92 35.95
CA PHE A 385 -7.96 -18.81 34.51
C PHE A 385 -6.77 -19.29 33.69
N GLU A 386 -5.54 -18.99 34.12
CA GLU A 386 -4.32 -19.47 33.47
C GLU A 386 -4.26 -21.01 33.51
N LEU A 387 -4.50 -21.62 34.67
CA LEU A 387 -4.53 -23.09 34.78
C LEU A 387 -5.65 -23.70 33.94
N ALA A 388 -6.84 -23.10 33.94
CA ALA A 388 -7.97 -23.58 33.15
C ALA A 388 -7.64 -23.54 31.65
N ALA A 389 -7.08 -22.43 31.17
CA ALA A 389 -6.64 -22.28 29.79
C ALA A 389 -5.56 -23.31 29.41
N GLU A 390 -4.53 -23.49 30.24
CA GLU A 390 -3.47 -24.48 30.04
C GLU A 390 -4.03 -25.92 29.88
N CYS A 391 -4.90 -26.34 30.80
CA CYS A 391 -5.48 -27.69 30.80
C CYS A 391 -6.44 -27.92 29.62
N VAL A 392 -7.26 -26.93 29.29
CA VAL A 392 -8.22 -27.00 28.17
C VAL A 392 -7.47 -27.06 26.84
N GLN A 393 -6.52 -26.15 26.61
CA GLN A 393 -5.75 -26.11 25.37
C GLN A 393 -4.90 -27.37 25.18
N ARG A 394 -4.21 -27.84 26.24
CA ARG A 394 -3.41 -29.08 26.19
C ARG A 394 -4.25 -30.31 25.85
N SER A 395 -5.52 -30.31 26.19
CA SER A 395 -6.46 -31.39 25.85
C SER A 395 -7.19 -31.18 24.52
N GLY A 396 -6.81 -30.18 23.72
CA GLY A 396 -7.45 -29.89 22.43
C GLY A 396 -8.86 -29.31 22.54
N GLY A 397 -9.15 -28.61 23.64
CA GLY A 397 -10.37 -27.84 23.83
C GLY A 397 -10.16 -26.35 23.60
N HIS A 398 -11.28 -25.64 23.49
CA HIS A 398 -11.35 -24.19 23.36
C HIS A 398 -11.95 -23.58 24.62
N LEU A 399 -11.29 -22.55 25.16
CA LEU A 399 -11.82 -21.75 26.26
C LEU A 399 -12.81 -20.72 25.68
N ASP A 400 -14.11 -20.93 25.90
CA ASP A 400 -15.15 -20.13 25.25
C ASP A 400 -15.34 -18.79 25.95
N LYS A 401 -15.63 -18.81 27.26
CA LYS A 401 -15.78 -17.58 28.05
C LYS A 401 -15.54 -17.77 29.54
N VAL A 402 -15.21 -16.65 30.18
CA VAL A 402 -15.15 -16.49 31.64
C VAL A 402 -16.48 -15.91 32.14
N LEU A 403 -17.01 -16.46 33.22
CA LEU A 403 -18.32 -16.19 33.81
C LEU A 403 -18.18 -15.81 35.29
N GLY A 404 -17.51 -14.70 35.59
CA GLY A 404 -17.17 -14.36 36.97
C GLY A 404 -16.05 -15.26 37.49
N ASP A 405 -16.34 -16.13 38.44
CA ASP A 405 -15.49 -17.21 38.97
C ASP A 405 -15.63 -18.52 38.21
N GLY A 406 -16.57 -18.59 37.28
CA GLY A 406 -16.77 -19.73 36.40
C GLY A 406 -16.01 -19.61 35.08
N VAL A 407 -15.76 -20.75 34.45
CA VAL A 407 -15.21 -20.89 33.10
C VAL A 407 -16.06 -21.85 32.29
N MET A 408 -16.34 -21.50 31.04
CA MET A 408 -16.92 -22.41 30.06
C MET A 408 -15.87 -22.80 29.02
N ALA A 409 -15.70 -24.09 28.80
CA ALA A 409 -14.84 -24.66 27.78
C ALA A 409 -15.62 -25.63 26.89
N VAL A 410 -15.18 -25.76 25.64
CA VAL A 410 -15.86 -26.53 24.61
C VAL A 410 -14.85 -27.43 23.89
N PHE A 411 -15.24 -28.68 23.68
CA PHE A 411 -14.43 -29.69 22.98
C PHE A 411 -15.22 -30.19 21.78
N GLY A 412 -14.52 -30.34 20.65
CA GLY A 412 -15.14 -30.78 19.40
C GLY A 412 -15.97 -29.72 18.69
N ALA A 413 -15.90 -28.44 19.08
CA ALA A 413 -16.56 -27.32 18.38
C ALA A 413 -15.74 -26.02 18.38
N GLN A 414 -14.41 -26.15 18.31
CA GLN A 414 -13.50 -25.00 18.23
C GLN A 414 -13.62 -24.24 16.88
N PRO A 415 -13.15 -22.97 16.81
CA PRO A 415 -13.23 -22.13 15.60
C PRO A 415 -12.61 -22.71 14.33
N PHE A 416 -11.71 -23.67 14.48
CA PHE A 416 -11.09 -24.42 13.40
C PHE A 416 -11.49 -25.90 13.49
N ASP A 417 -11.55 -26.58 12.35
CA ASP A 417 -11.84 -28.01 12.38
C ASP A 417 -10.59 -28.77 12.89
N PRO A 418 -10.73 -29.68 13.86
CA PRO A 418 -9.62 -30.50 14.34
C PRO A 418 -9.07 -31.39 13.21
N PRO A 419 -7.84 -31.93 13.36
CA PRO A 419 -7.32 -32.94 12.45
C PRO A 419 -8.31 -34.10 12.26
N ALA A 420 -8.40 -34.61 11.03
CA ALA A 420 -9.31 -35.70 10.69
C ALA A 420 -9.14 -36.90 11.64
N GLY A 421 -10.22 -37.31 12.30
CA GLY A 421 -10.24 -38.42 13.24
C GLY A 421 -10.16 -38.05 14.73
N GLU A 422 -9.85 -36.80 15.09
CA GLU A 422 -9.87 -36.34 16.50
C GLU A 422 -11.26 -35.86 16.96
N GLU A 423 -12.18 -35.64 16.01
CA GLU A 423 -13.55 -35.17 16.27
C GLU A 423 -14.31 -36.08 17.24
N SER A 424 -14.05 -37.38 17.27
CA SER A 424 -14.76 -38.34 18.11
C SER A 424 -14.33 -38.35 19.58
N ASN A 425 -13.19 -37.73 19.92
CA ASN A 425 -12.59 -37.84 21.25
C ASN A 425 -12.91 -36.65 22.17
N HIS A 426 -13.83 -35.76 21.77
CA HIS A 426 -14.14 -34.53 22.51
C HIS A 426 -14.55 -34.79 23.98
N ALA A 427 -15.25 -35.89 24.26
CA ALA A 427 -15.68 -36.23 25.62
C ALA A 427 -14.52 -36.68 26.51
N SER A 428 -13.62 -37.54 26.01
CA SER A 428 -12.45 -37.98 26.78
C SER A 428 -11.47 -36.84 27.01
N HIS A 429 -11.33 -35.95 26.02
CA HIS A 429 -10.52 -34.74 26.12
C HIS A 429 -11.03 -33.79 27.22
N ALA A 430 -12.35 -33.56 27.27
CA ALA A 430 -12.96 -32.74 28.32
C ALA A 430 -12.73 -33.32 29.73
N VAL A 431 -12.93 -34.63 29.90
CA VAL A 431 -12.71 -35.31 31.18
C VAL A 431 -11.24 -35.28 31.58
N ARG A 432 -10.30 -35.43 30.63
CA ARG A 432 -8.86 -35.31 30.89
C ARG A 432 -8.49 -33.91 31.38
N ALA A 433 -8.95 -32.87 30.68
CA ALA A 433 -8.74 -31.48 31.08
C ALA A 433 -9.25 -31.21 32.52
N ALA A 434 -10.47 -31.68 32.82
CA ALA A 434 -11.08 -31.55 34.14
C ALA A 434 -10.23 -32.21 35.24
N LYS A 435 -9.79 -33.46 35.02
CA LYS A 435 -8.96 -34.20 35.97
C LYS A 435 -7.63 -33.50 36.23
N GLU A 436 -6.95 -33.07 35.18
CA GLU A 436 -5.68 -32.35 35.30
C GLU A 436 -5.84 -31.06 36.10
N MET A 437 -6.91 -30.31 35.83
CA MET A 437 -7.20 -29.04 36.49
C MET A 437 -7.51 -29.23 37.98
N VAL A 438 -8.41 -30.16 38.33
CA VAL A 438 -8.75 -30.48 39.72
C VAL A 438 -7.53 -30.98 40.50
N ALA A 439 -6.65 -31.75 39.86
CA ALA A 439 -5.43 -32.25 40.49
C ALA A 439 -4.35 -31.15 40.70
N ALA A 440 -4.23 -30.21 39.76
CA ALA A 440 -3.21 -29.17 39.79
C ALA A 440 -3.60 -27.95 40.65
N TRP A 441 -4.88 -27.60 40.68
CA TRP A 441 -5.36 -26.38 41.33
C TRP A 441 -4.99 -26.23 42.81
N PRO A 442 -5.10 -27.27 43.67
CA PRO A 442 -4.72 -27.15 45.08
C PRO A 442 -3.26 -26.74 45.29
N LYS A 443 -2.35 -27.11 44.37
CA LYS A 443 -0.94 -26.70 44.44
C LYS A 443 -0.76 -25.25 43.98
N ARG A 444 -1.45 -24.85 42.91
CA ARG A 444 -1.38 -23.49 42.34
C ARG A 444 -1.97 -22.46 43.31
N VAL A 445 -3.12 -22.73 43.92
CA VAL A 445 -3.74 -21.78 44.87
C VAL A 445 -2.92 -21.64 46.16
N LYS A 446 -2.25 -22.71 46.61
CA LYS A 446 -1.43 -22.70 47.83
C LYS A 446 -0.25 -21.73 47.79
N SER A 447 0.25 -21.35 46.61
CA SER A 447 1.29 -20.33 46.49
C SER A 447 0.76 -18.90 46.72
N LEU A 448 -0.56 -18.71 46.72
CA LEU A 448 -1.23 -17.41 46.87
C LEU A 448 -2.04 -17.32 48.17
N TRP A 449 -2.68 -18.42 48.58
CA TRP A 449 -3.55 -18.49 49.74
C TRP A 449 -3.45 -19.85 50.44
N THR A 450 -3.41 -19.84 51.77
CA THR A 450 -3.26 -21.05 52.59
C THR A 450 -4.55 -21.85 52.77
N GLY A 451 -5.71 -21.28 52.42
CA GLY A 451 -7.00 -21.97 52.48
C GLY A 451 -7.30 -22.83 51.26
N GLU A 452 -8.47 -23.47 51.27
CA GLU A 452 -8.92 -24.33 50.19
C GLU A 452 -9.98 -23.63 49.34
N LEU A 453 -9.76 -23.59 48.02
CA LEU A 453 -10.74 -23.18 47.01
C LEU A 453 -11.03 -24.39 46.12
N PRO A 454 -11.89 -25.32 46.52
CA PRO A 454 -12.14 -26.49 45.70
C PRO A 454 -12.84 -26.13 44.39
N LEU A 455 -12.57 -26.89 43.32
CA LEU A 455 -13.25 -26.70 42.04
C LEU A 455 -14.46 -27.61 41.92
N ARG A 456 -15.51 -27.16 41.23
CA ARG A 456 -16.61 -28.00 40.76
C ARG A 456 -16.56 -28.05 39.26
N VAL A 457 -16.71 -29.25 38.69
CA VAL A 457 -16.69 -29.43 37.24
C VAL A 457 -17.93 -30.17 36.78
N GLY A 458 -18.64 -29.58 35.81
CA GLY A 458 -19.79 -30.18 35.14
C GLY A 458 -19.53 -30.38 33.66
N ILE A 459 -19.78 -31.58 33.15
CA ILE A 459 -19.53 -31.90 31.74
C ILE A 459 -20.75 -32.55 31.11
N ASN A 460 -21.23 -32.01 30.00
CA ASN A 460 -22.28 -32.61 29.20
C ASN A 460 -21.88 -32.67 27.72
N THR A 461 -22.35 -33.72 27.05
CA THR A 461 -22.14 -33.93 25.62
C THR A 461 -23.49 -33.94 24.92
N GLY A 462 -23.61 -33.19 23.84
CA GLY A 462 -24.86 -33.14 23.09
C GLY A 462 -24.77 -32.21 21.88
N ARG A 463 -25.91 -32.06 21.21
CA ARG A 463 -26.03 -31.14 20.07
C ARG A 463 -26.03 -29.69 20.54
N VAL A 464 -25.25 -28.86 19.85
CA VAL A 464 -25.14 -27.42 20.04
C VAL A 464 -25.19 -26.72 18.69
N LEU A 465 -25.60 -25.45 18.71
CA LEU A 465 -25.34 -24.52 17.63
C LEU A 465 -24.04 -23.80 17.94
N VAL A 466 -23.08 -23.85 17.02
CA VAL A 466 -21.76 -23.21 17.16
C VAL A 466 -21.52 -22.21 16.05
N GLY A 467 -20.97 -21.04 16.39
CA GLY A 467 -20.47 -20.09 15.41
C GLY A 467 -20.43 -18.66 15.94
N ASN A 468 -20.41 -17.68 15.03
CA ASN A 468 -20.41 -16.26 15.38
C ASN A 468 -21.82 -15.83 15.79
N ILE A 469 -22.01 -15.56 17.07
CA ILE A 469 -23.28 -15.14 17.66
C ILE A 469 -23.18 -13.67 18.05
N GLY A 470 -24.24 -12.90 17.79
CA GLY A 470 -24.31 -11.48 18.15
C GLY A 470 -24.76 -10.62 16.97
N PHE A 471 -24.25 -9.39 16.91
CA PHE A 471 -24.56 -8.41 15.87
C PHE A 471 -23.27 -7.76 15.36
N ALA A 472 -23.35 -7.01 14.25
CA ALA A 472 -22.17 -6.56 13.50
C ALA A 472 -21.06 -5.85 14.33
N ALA A 473 -21.42 -5.12 15.39
CA ALA A 473 -20.43 -4.43 16.23
C ALA A 473 -19.93 -5.25 17.43
N ARG A 474 -20.58 -6.37 17.76
CA ARG A 474 -20.21 -7.26 18.87
C ARG A 474 -20.61 -8.70 18.53
N MET A 475 -19.63 -9.45 18.06
CA MET A 475 -19.75 -10.88 17.80
C MET A 475 -18.86 -11.66 18.75
N GLU A 476 -19.32 -12.84 19.12
CA GLU A 476 -18.60 -13.81 19.93
C GLU A 476 -18.71 -15.16 19.23
N TYR A 477 -17.59 -15.82 18.97
CA TYR A 477 -17.64 -17.22 18.55
C TYR A 477 -17.99 -18.05 19.77
N SER A 478 -19.13 -18.72 19.78
CA SER A 478 -19.59 -19.46 20.96
C SER A 478 -20.55 -20.60 20.61
N VAL A 479 -20.86 -21.42 21.61
CA VAL A 479 -21.87 -22.48 21.55
C VAL A 479 -23.13 -22.11 22.32
N ILE A 480 -24.29 -22.45 21.77
CA ILE A 480 -25.60 -22.32 22.44
C ILE A 480 -26.42 -23.59 22.28
N GLY A 481 -27.36 -23.80 23.20
CA GLY A 481 -28.32 -24.90 23.17
C GLY A 481 -28.51 -25.58 24.52
N ASP A 482 -29.44 -26.52 24.56
CA ASP A 482 -29.80 -27.23 25.79
C ASP A 482 -28.62 -28.03 26.37
N ALA A 483 -27.72 -28.52 25.52
CA ALA A 483 -26.53 -29.22 25.97
C ALA A 483 -25.59 -28.32 26.82
N VAL A 484 -25.50 -27.03 26.49
CA VAL A 484 -24.73 -26.03 27.25
C VAL A 484 -25.37 -25.83 28.63
N ASN A 485 -26.70 -25.66 28.65
CA ASN A 485 -27.45 -25.48 29.88
C ASN A 485 -27.32 -26.68 30.82
N LEU A 486 -27.39 -27.91 30.30
CA LEU A 486 -27.24 -29.12 31.09
C LEU A 486 -25.82 -29.26 31.68
N ALA A 487 -24.76 -28.90 30.94
CA ALA A 487 -23.40 -28.85 31.47
C ALA A 487 -23.28 -27.92 32.69
N SER A 488 -23.87 -26.72 32.60
CA SER A 488 -23.94 -25.78 33.72
C SER A 488 -24.72 -26.33 34.92
N ARG A 489 -25.73 -27.21 34.71
CA ARG A 489 -26.42 -27.88 35.81
C ARG A 489 -25.56 -28.97 36.45
N MET A 490 -24.78 -29.71 35.65
CA MET A 490 -23.87 -30.73 36.17
C MET A 490 -22.80 -30.13 37.09
N GLU A 491 -22.29 -28.93 36.78
CA GLU A 491 -21.29 -28.25 37.61
C GLU A 491 -21.85 -28.02 39.02
N LYS A 492 -23.08 -27.52 39.11
CA LYS A 492 -23.76 -27.28 40.40
C LYS A 492 -24.01 -28.55 41.21
N LEU A 493 -24.11 -29.70 40.55
CA LEU A 493 -24.31 -31.01 41.17
C LEU A 493 -22.99 -31.74 41.49
N ALA A 494 -21.86 -31.20 41.05
CA ALA A 494 -20.55 -31.71 41.40
C ALA A 494 -20.22 -31.42 42.86
N HIS A 495 -19.57 -32.38 43.52
CA HIS A 495 -19.00 -32.15 44.84
C HIS A 495 -17.77 -31.22 44.73
N PRO A 496 -17.37 -30.54 45.82
CA PRO A 496 -16.09 -29.85 45.86
C PRO A 496 -14.93 -30.80 45.49
N ASN A 497 -14.07 -30.37 44.55
CA ASN A 497 -13.04 -31.18 43.87
C ASN A 497 -13.57 -32.40 43.12
N GLY A 498 -14.84 -32.38 42.72
CA GLY A 498 -15.49 -33.45 41.98
C GLY A 498 -15.81 -33.06 40.55
N ILE A 499 -15.93 -34.08 39.70
CA ILE A 499 -16.34 -33.95 38.31
C ILE A 499 -17.67 -34.70 38.15
N ALA A 500 -18.73 -34.01 37.72
CA ALA A 500 -20.02 -34.61 37.42
C ALA A 500 -20.26 -34.59 35.90
N VAL A 501 -20.65 -35.74 35.36
CA VAL A 501 -20.91 -35.88 33.92
C VAL A 501 -22.25 -36.57 33.66
N THR A 502 -22.87 -36.24 32.53
CA THR A 502 -24.07 -36.92 32.03
C THR A 502 -23.75 -38.29 31.42
N ASP A 503 -24.79 -39.12 31.26
CA ASP A 503 -24.69 -40.47 30.67
C ASP A 503 -23.98 -40.50 29.31
N GLU A 504 -24.31 -39.55 28.42
CA GLU A 504 -23.70 -39.49 27.08
C GLU A 504 -22.20 -39.15 27.13
N THR A 505 -21.79 -38.23 28.02
CA THR A 505 -20.38 -37.90 28.23
C THR A 505 -19.62 -39.10 28.79
N TRP A 506 -20.20 -39.81 29.76
CA TRP A 506 -19.61 -41.02 30.33
C TRP A 506 -19.38 -42.09 29.25
N ARG A 507 -20.40 -42.36 28.44
CA ARG A 507 -20.33 -43.34 27.34
C ARG A 507 -19.26 -43.00 26.32
N LEU A 508 -19.15 -41.73 25.94
CA LEU A 508 -18.20 -41.26 24.92
C LEU A 508 -16.78 -41.04 25.46
N ALA A 509 -16.62 -40.75 26.75
CA ALA A 509 -15.30 -40.66 27.38
C ALA A 509 -14.58 -42.03 27.42
N GLY A 510 -15.34 -43.12 27.34
CA GLY A 510 -14.82 -44.48 27.25
C GLY A 510 -14.17 -44.97 28.55
N ASN A 511 -13.37 -46.04 28.43
CA ASN A 511 -12.85 -46.78 29.59
C ASN A 511 -11.54 -46.20 30.15
N GLU A 512 -11.09 -45.03 29.69
CA GLU A 512 -9.89 -44.35 30.22
C GLU A 512 -10.09 -43.89 31.69
N PHE A 513 -11.34 -43.74 32.11
CA PHE A 513 -11.70 -43.13 33.39
C PHE A 513 -12.62 -44.04 34.21
N LEU A 514 -12.37 -44.11 35.51
CA LEU A 514 -13.18 -44.87 36.45
C LEU A 514 -14.28 -43.99 37.05
N PHE A 515 -15.46 -44.04 36.46
CA PHE A 515 -16.64 -43.33 36.97
C PHE A 515 -17.39 -44.15 38.00
N LYS A 516 -17.98 -43.47 38.99
CA LYS A 516 -18.98 -44.05 39.89
C LYS A 516 -20.36 -43.57 39.49
N GLU A 517 -21.33 -44.48 39.47
CA GLU A 517 -22.73 -44.11 39.26
C GLU A 517 -23.18 -43.24 40.44
N GLY A 518 -23.60 -42.02 40.13
CA GLY A 518 -24.01 -41.01 41.09
C GLY A 518 -25.52 -41.00 41.36
N GLY A 519 -26.27 -41.92 40.75
CA GLY A 519 -27.73 -41.97 40.80
C GLY A 519 -28.39 -41.04 39.78
N THR A 520 -29.67 -40.77 40.01
CA THR A 520 -30.48 -39.86 39.20
C THR A 520 -30.90 -38.65 40.02
N GLU A 521 -30.82 -37.45 39.45
CA GLU A 521 -31.24 -36.19 40.08
C GLU A 521 -32.30 -35.49 39.24
N GLU A 522 -33.22 -34.77 39.88
CA GLU A 522 -34.15 -33.88 39.19
C GLU A 522 -33.45 -32.59 38.78
N VAL A 523 -33.29 -32.39 37.47
CA VAL A 523 -32.61 -31.23 36.90
C VAL A 523 -33.64 -30.30 36.26
N LYS A 524 -33.68 -29.06 36.75
CA LYS A 524 -34.61 -28.03 36.25
C LYS A 524 -34.48 -27.85 34.73
N GLY A 525 -35.57 -28.13 34.01
CA GLY A 525 -35.67 -28.04 32.55
C GLY A 525 -35.32 -29.33 31.80
N PHE A 526 -34.87 -30.37 32.50
CA PHE A 526 -34.41 -31.65 31.92
C PHE A 526 -35.04 -32.88 32.58
N GLY A 527 -35.74 -32.71 33.70
CA GLY A 527 -36.36 -33.82 34.45
C GLY A 527 -35.30 -34.67 35.15
N THR A 528 -35.60 -35.96 35.32
CA THR A 528 -34.68 -36.93 35.93
C THR A 528 -33.49 -37.21 35.01
N VAL A 529 -32.28 -36.84 35.44
CA VAL A 529 -31.02 -37.05 34.70
C VAL A 529 -30.11 -37.98 35.49
N ARG A 530 -29.53 -38.99 34.82
CA ARG A 530 -28.49 -39.86 35.40
C ARG A 530 -27.13 -39.15 35.43
N ILE A 531 -26.45 -39.23 36.56
CA ILE A 531 -25.18 -38.56 36.82
C ILE A 531 -24.09 -39.59 37.12
N TRP A 532 -22.93 -39.36 36.54
CA TRP A 532 -21.70 -40.10 36.80
C TRP A 532 -20.68 -39.18 37.44
N ARG A 533 -19.96 -39.65 38.45
CA ARG A 533 -19.00 -38.84 39.21
C ARG A 533 -17.60 -39.44 39.16
N LEU A 534 -16.60 -38.56 39.11
CA LEU A 534 -15.18 -38.90 39.18
C LEU A 534 -14.50 -38.25 40.38
#